data_AF-A0A927LN37-F1
#
_entry.id   AF-A0A927LN37-F1
#
_cell.length_a   1.000
_cell.length_b   1.000
_cell.length_c   1.000
_cell.angle_alpha   90.00
_cell.angle_beta   90.00
_cell.angle_gamma   90.00
#
_symmetry.space_group_name_H-M   'P 1'
#
loop_
_entity.id
_entity.type
_entity.pdbx_description
1 polymer ?
#
loop_
_entity_poly.entity_id
_entity_poly.type
_entity_poly.pdbx_seq_one_letter_code
_entity_poly.pdbx_strand_id
1 'polypeptide(L)'
;MLKPEEQYAHAQSQLNILTEIQALCTKLNVRCWLRGGWAVDFLLGKITRPHEDIDLVVWARHRQRVERALKDAGYQCNPISSSQTDFRREEVDVQLCYLARGDDGRIVANGKPHWVWRADALPLKRFLLYGISSYVLSPNQLLEEKEVYKQIGRLPRAKDAESIRLLQSIMDF
;
A
#
# COMPACT_ATOMS: atom_id res chain seq x y z
N MET A 1 4.27 10.76 -21.38
CA MET A 1 3.22 11.10 -20.39
C MET A 1 1.90 10.69 -21.02
N LEU A 2 1.11 9.84 -20.35
CA LEU A 2 -0.18 9.35 -20.87
C LEU A 2 -1.16 10.51 -21.09
N LYS A 3 -2.06 10.39 -22.06
CA LYS A 3 -3.14 11.35 -22.29
C LYS A 3 -4.16 11.31 -21.12
N PRO A 4 -4.92 12.39 -20.85
CA PRO A 4 -5.86 12.43 -19.72
C PRO A 4 -6.86 11.26 -19.68
N GLU A 5 -7.37 10.85 -20.83
CA GLU A 5 -8.27 9.69 -20.98
C GLU A 5 -7.58 8.36 -20.65
N GLU A 6 -6.31 8.21 -21.02
CA GLU A 6 -5.50 7.03 -20.72
C GLU A 6 -5.15 6.98 -19.22
N GLN A 7 -4.87 8.13 -18.61
CA GLN A 7 -4.64 8.24 -17.16
C GLN A 7 -5.89 7.86 -16.37
N TYR A 8 -7.07 8.30 -16.82
CA TYR A 8 -8.34 7.94 -16.20
C TYR A 8 -8.61 6.44 -16.34
N ALA A 9 -8.45 5.88 -17.53
CA ALA A 9 -8.60 4.44 -17.77
C ALA A 9 -7.64 3.62 -16.90
N HIS A 10 -6.39 4.04 -16.79
CA HIS A 10 -5.39 3.37 -15.95
C HIS A 10 -5.77 3.42 -14.46
N ALA A 11 -6.18 4.58 -13.96
CA ALA A 11 -6.66 4.71 -12.58
C ALA A 11 -7.88 3.83 -12.32
N GLN A 12 -8.82 3.73 -13.28
CA GLN A 12 -9.97 2.86 -13.17
C GLN A 12 -9.58 1.38 -13.11
N SER A 13 -8.62 0.94 -13.93
CA SER A 13 -8.07 -0.43 -13.85
C SER A 13 -7.45 -0.71 -12.48
N GLN A 14 -6.69 0.23 -11.93
CA GLN A 14 -6.12 0.11 -10.59
C GLN A 14 -7.22 0.02 -9.50
N LEU A 15 -8.29 0.83 -9.60
CA LEU A 15 -9.43 0.76 -8.68
C LEU A 15 -10.16 -0.59 -8.76
N ASN A 16 -10.29 -1.17 -9.96
CA ASN A 16 -10.87 -2.51 -10.13
C ASN A 16 -10.00 -3.59 -9.45
N ILE A 17 -8.68 -3.53 -9.65
CA ILE A 17 -7.73 -4.43 -8.98
C ILE A 17 -7.78 -4.26 -7.46
N LEU A 18 -7.86 -3.03 -6.95
CA LEU A 18 -8.06 -2.77 -5.52
C LEU A 18 -9.33 -3.43 -4.99
N THR A 19 -10.44 -3.30 -5.72
CA THR A 19 -11.72 -3.91 -5.35
C THR A 19 -11.61 -5.43 -5.25
N GLU A 20 -10.98 -6.07 -6.23
CA GLU A 20 -10.74 -7.52 -6.26
C GLU A 20 -9.91 -7.97 -5.05
N ILE A 21 -8.78 -7.30 -4.79
CA ILE A 21 -7.90 -7.66 -3.67
C ILE A 21 -8.60 -7.47 -2.32
N GLN A 22 -9.38 -6.39 -2.15
CA GLN A 22 -10.15 -6.16 -0.93
C GLN A 22 -11.22 -7.24 -0.72
N ALA A 23 -11.88 -7.69 -1.79
CA ALA A 23 -12.83 -8.79 -1.72
C ALA A 23 -12.16 -10.12 -1.33
N LEU A 24 -10.99 -10.43 -1.91
CA LEU A 24 -10.21 -11.61 -1.55
C LEU A 24 -9.75 -11.57 -0.08
N CYS A 25 -9.21 -10.44 0.37
CA CYS A 25 -8.78 -10.26 1.75
C CYS A 25 -9.96 -10.39 2.74
N THR A 26 -11.13 -9.85 2.38
CA THR A 26 -12.36 -10.01 3.17
C THR A 26 -12.77 -11.49 3.27
N LYS A 27 -12.80 -12.23 2.16
CA LYS A 27 -13.10 -13.68 2.14
C LYS A 27 -12.12 -14.48 2.99
N LEU A 28 -10.85 -14.07 3.06
CA LEU A 28 -9.83 -14.72 3.88
C LEU A 28 -9.85 -14.28 5.36
N ASN A 29 -10.69 -13.33 5.75
CA ASN A 29 -10.63 -12.66 7.05
C ASN A 29 -9.22 -12.11 7.35
N VAL A 30 -8.60 -11.49 6.34
CA VAL A 30 -7.29 -10.86 6.41
C VAL A 30 -7.47 -9.35 6.22
N ARG A 31 -6.83 -8.57 7.08
CA ARG A 31 -6.74 -7.12 6.90
C ARG A 31 -5.57 -6.78 6.00
N CYS A 32 -5.81 -5.88 5.07
CA CYS A 32 -4.85 -5.36 4.10
C CYS A 32 -4.94 -3.84 4.12
N TRP A 33 -3.79 -3.17 4.28
CA TRP A 33 -3.72 -1.71 4.35
C TRP A 33 -3.09 -1.16 3.07
N LEU A 34 -3.67 -0.09 2.53
CA LEU A 34 -3.05 0.70 1.48
C LEU A 34 -1.85 1.46 2.02
N ARG A 35 -0.77 1.46 1.26
CA ARG A 35 0.38 2.37 1.44
C ARG A 35 0.59 3.19 0.16
N GLY A 36 1.66 4.00 0.11
CA GLY A 36 2.07 4.67 -1.11
C GLY A 36 1.10 5.76 -1.58
N GLY A 37 0.99 5.95 -2.90
CA GLY A 37 0.20 7.03 -3.49
C GLY A 37 -1.30 6.88 -3.30
N TRP A 38 -1.83 5.67 -3.53
CA TRP A 38 -3.25 5.36 -3.33
C TRP A 38 -3.70 5.57 -1.88
N ALA A 39 -2.83 5.30 -0.89
CA ALA A 39 -3.13 5.61 0.50
C ALA A 39 -3.44 7.09 0.74
N VAL A 40 -2.64 8.00 0.15
CA VAL A 40 -2.85 9.46 0.26
C VAL A 40 -4.22 9.85 -0.33
N ASP A 41 -4.55 9.31 -1.50
CA ASP A 41 -5.81 9.63 -2.18
C ASP A 41 -7.04 9.11 -1.41
N PHE A 42 -6.94 7.94 -0.77
CA PHE A 42 -7.99 7.44 0.11
C PHE A 42 -8.16 8.30 1.37
N LEU A 43 -7.06 8.82 1.94
CA LEU A 43 -7.14 9.75 3.08
C LEU A 43 -7.81 11.07 2.69
N LEU A 44 -7.58 11.55 1.46
CA LEU A 44 -8.14 12.80 0.94
C LEU A 44 -9.55 12.65 0.32
N GLY A 45 -9.99 11.42 0.06
CA GLY A 45 -11.26 11.15 -0.61
C GLY A 45 -11.33 11.57 -2.08
N LYS A 46 -10.18 11.80 -2.74
CA LYS A 46 -10.08 12.16 -4.16
C LYS A 46 -8.77 11.68 -4.77
N ILE A 47 -8.78 11.42 -6.08
CA ILE A 47 -7.55 11.14 -6.82
C ILE A 47 -6.77 12.44 -6.99
N THR A 48 -5.51 12.47 -6.57
CA THR A 48 -4.66 13.69 -6.67
C THR A 48 -3.74 13.68 -7.88
N ARG A 49 -3.34 12.49 -8.36
CA ARG A 49 -2.49 12.30 -9.54
C ARG A 49 -2.60 10.87 -10.07
N PRO A 50 -2.09 10.57 -11.28
CA PRO A 50 -1.89 9.20 -11.72
C PRO A 50 -0.91 8.44 -10.81
N HIS A 51 -1.18 7.16 -10.56
CA HIS A 51 -0.30 6.24 -9.83
C HIS A 51 0.24 5.16 -10.76
N GLU A 52 1.47 4.74 -10.53
CA GLU A 52 2.16 3.72 -11.35
C GLU A 52 1.80 2.30 -10.90
N ASP A 53 1.51 2.14 -9.61
CA ASP A 53 1.39 0.88 -8.91
C ASP A 53 0.36 0.96 -7.78
N ILE A 54 0.00 -0.22 -7.26
CA ILE A 54 -0.75 -0.38 -6.03
C ILE A 54 0.18 -0.93 -4.96
N ASP A 55 0.34 -0.19 -3.87
CA ASP A 55 1.12 -0.65 -2.73
C ASP A 55 0.23 -1.09 -1.57
N LEU A 56 0.48 -2.30 -1.05
CA LEU A 56 -0.29 -2.91 0.03
C LEU A 56 0.60 -3.44 1.15
N VAL A 57 0.00 -3.60 2.32
CA VAL A 57 0.62 -4.14 3.52
C VAL A 57 -0.27 -5.19 4.17
N VAL A 58 0.30 -6.35 4.50
CA VAL A 58 -0.37 -7.47 5.18
C VAL A 58 0.56 -8.07 6.25
N TRP A 59 0.02 -8.70 7.28
CA TRP A 59 0.83 -9.46 8.24
C TRP A 59 1.44 -10.72 7.60
N ALA A 60 2.74 -10.96 7.81
CA ALA A 60 3.51 -12.07 7.25
C ALA A 60 2.90 -13.45 7.53
N ARG A 61 2.26 -13.64 8.70
CA ARG A 61 1.52 -14.87 9.03
C ARG A 61 0.38 -15.21 8.06
N HIS A 62 -0.08 -14.23 7.27
CA HIS A 62 -1.11 -14.41 6.24
C HIS A 62 -0.53 -14.53 4.83
N ARG A 63 0.79 -14.37 4.65
CA ARG A 63 1.48 -14.37 3.35
C ARG A 63 1.04 -15.53 2.46
N GLN A 64 1.22 -16.76 2.92
CA GLN A 64 0.95 -17.94 2.10
C GLN A 64 -0.51 -18.00 1.63
N ARG A 65 -1.46 -17.63 2.51
CA ARG A 65 -2.90 -17.63 2.20
C ARG A 65 -3.24 -16.54 1.18
N VAL A 66 -2.69 -15.34 1.33
CA VAL A 66 -2.92 -14.22 0.40
C VAL A 66 -2.26 -14.48 -0.95
N GLU A 67 -1.00 -14.91 -0.98
CA GLU A 67 -0.30 -15.26 -2.22
C GLU A 67 -1.02 -16.38 -2.98
N ARG A 68 -1.51 -17.39 -2.27
CA ARG A 68 -2.28 -18.47 -2.91
C ARG A 68 -3.56 -17.94 -3.53
N ALA A 69 -4.34 -17.17 -2.78
CA ALA A 69 -5.60 -16.62 -3.28
C ALA A 69 -5.40 -15.67 -4.49
N LEU A 70 -4.36 -14.84 -4.47
CA LEU A 70 -4.03 -13.98 -5.60
C LEU A 70 -3.60 -14.79 -6.84
N LYS A 71 -2.77 -15.83 -6.66
CA LYS A 71 -2.41 -16.73 -7.76
C LYS A 71 -3.63 -17.45 -8.33
N ASP A 72 -4.52 -17.94 -7.48
CA ASP A 72 -5.75 -18.63 -7.88
C ASP A 72 -6.73 -17.66 -8.60
N ALA A 73 -6.69 -16.36 -8.28
CA ALA A 73 -7.38 -15.31 -9.01
C ALA A 73 -6.67 -14.87 -10.31
N GLY A 74 -5.52 -15.48 -10.62
CA GLY A 74 -4.78 -15.27 -11.87
C GLY A 74 -3.78 -14.11 -11.84
N TYR A 75 -3.37 -13.64 -10.66
CA TYR A 75 -2.24 -12.72 -10.54
C TYR A 75 -0.94 -13.48 -10.77
N GLN A 76 -0.07 -12.92 -11.63
CA GLN A 76 1.31 -13.35 -11.72
C GLN A 76 2.00 -12.99 -10.41
N CYS A 77 2.75 -13.92 -9.82
CA CYS A 77 3.34 -13.77 -8.49
C CYS A 77 4.86 -13.87 -8.59
N ASN A 78 5.56 -12.86 -8.09
CA ASN A 78 7.01 -12.75 -8.07
C ASN A 78 7.51 -12.47 -6.65
N PRO A 79 7.87 -13.50 -5.86
CA PRO A 79 8.44 -13.33 -4.54
C PRO A 79 9.79 -12.59 -4.61
N ILE A 80 9.92 -11.46 -3.91
CA ILE A 80 11.14 -10.64 -3.91
C ILE A 80 12.01 -10.94 -2.70
N SER A 81 11.41 -11.06 -1.52
CA SER A 81 12.12 -11.33 -0.27
C SER A 81 11.18 -11.90 0.79
N SER A 82 11.68 -12.06 2.03
CA SER A 82 10.84 -12.33 3.20
C SER A 82 9.82 -11.22 3.45
N SER A 83 10.18 -9.96 3.17
CA SER A 83 9.32 -8.78 3.42
C SER A 83 8.42 -8.38 2.26
N GLN A 84 8.57 -8.96 1.07
CA GLN A 84 7.87 -8.47 -0.12
C GLN A 84 7.61 -9.56 -1.16
N THR A 85 6.43 -9.47 -1.77
CA THR A 85 6.07 -10.17 -3.02
C THR A 85 5.42 -9.17 -3.95
N ASP A 86 5.87 -9.16 -5.20
CA ASP A 86 5.28 -8.35 -6.26
C ASP A 86 4.32 -9.21 -7.07
N PHE A 87 3.23 -8.59 -7.51
CA PHE A 87 2.24 -9.22 -8.36
C PHE A 87 1.97 -8.35 -9.57
N ARG A 88 1.53 -8.99 -10.64
CA ARG A 88 1.02 -8.31 -11.82
C ARG A 88 -0.30 -8.94 -12.26
N ARG A 89 -1.26 -8.08 -12.58
CA ARG A 89 -2.52 -8.47 -13.22
C ARG A 89 -2.77 -7.50 -14.36
N GLU A 90 -2.84 -8.03 -15.57
CA GLU A 90 -2.89 -7.21 -16.78
C GLU A 90 -1.70 -6.23 -16.82
N GLU A 91 -1.96 -4.93 -16.87
CA GLU A 91 -0.94 -3.86 -16.87
C GLU A 91 -0.77 -3.20 -15.49
N VAL A 92 -1.39 -3.75 -14.44
CA VAL A 92 -1.34 -3.20 -13.09
C VAL A 92 -0.34 -3.99 -12.23
N ASP A 93 0.67 -3.27 -11.75
CA ASP A 93 1.65 -3.77 -10.81
C ASP A 93 1.17 -3.55 -9.36
N VAL A 94 1.31 -4.58 -8.52
CA VAL A 94 0.87 -4.58 -7.12
C VAL A 94 2.03 -5.05 -6.25
N GLN A 95 2.43 -4.23 -5.28
CA GLN A 95 3.49 -4.57 -4.34
C GLN A 95 2.92 -4.89 -2.96
N LEU A 96 3.07 -6.14 -2.51
CA LEU A 96 2.62 -6.57 -1.19
C LEU A 96 3.80 -6.64 -0.21
N CYS A 97 3.81 -5.74 0.77
CA CYS A 97 4.76 -5.77 1.88
C CYS A 97 4.21 -6.59 3.06
N TYR A 98 5.10 -7.34 3.70
CA TYR A 98 4.78 -8.17 4.85
C TYR A 98 5.39 -7.62 6.13
N LEU A 99 4.55 -7.46 7.15
CA LEU A 99 4.96 -7.05 8.49
C LEU A 99 4.94 -8.23 9.47
N ALA A 100 5.80 -8.17 10.48
CA ALA A 100 5.83 -9.09 11.60
C ALA A 100 5.80 -8.32 12.92
N ARG A 101 5.59 -9.03 14.02
CA ARG A 101 5.90 -8.52 15.35
C ARG A 101 7.30 -8.99 15.71
N GLY A 102 8.16 -8.06 16.12
CA GLY A 102 9.45 -8.39 16.72
C GLY A 102 9.26 -9.01 18.11
N ASP A 103 10.35 -9.52 18.68
CA ASP A 103 10.35 -10.17 20.00
C ASP A 103 9.95 -9.20 21.13
N ASP A 104 10.16 -7.90 20.92
CA ASP A 104 9.75 -6.82 21.81
C ASP A 104 8.30 -6.32 21.56
N GLY A 105 7.56 -7.00 20.69
CA GLY A 105 6.18 -6.68 20.34
C GLY A 105 6.02 -5.53 19.33
N ARG A 106 7.10 -4.83 18.95
CA ARG A 106 7.06 -3.76 17.94
C ARG A 106 6.73 -4.31 16.56
N ILE A 107 6.16 -3.46 15.73
CA ILE A 107 5.88 -3.78 14.33
C ILE A 107 7.17 -3.62 13.55
N VAL A 108 7.54 -4.62 12.75
CA VAL A 108 8.76 -4.58 11.92
C VAL A 108 8.45 -5.08 10.52
N ALA A 109 9.25 -4.66 9.54
CA ALA A 109 9.25 -5.33 8.24
C ALA A 109 9.70 -6.79 8.41
N ASN A 110 8.99 -7.73 7.78
CA ASN A 110 9.23 -9.15 7.99
C ASN A 110 10.65 -9.57 7.60
N GLY A 111 11.37 -10.24 8.49
CA GLY A 111 12.79 -10.59 8.29
C GLY A 111 13.75 -9.40 8.31
N LYS A 112 13.30 -8.22 8.75
CA LYS A 112 14.11 -7.00 8.89
C LYS A 112 13.83 -6.32 10.25
N PRO A 113 14.31 -6.88 11.37
CA PRO A 113 13.97 -6.41 12.72
C PRO A 113 14.40 -4.96 12.99
N HIS A 114 15.42 -4.46 12.29
CA HIS A 114 15.89 -3.06 12.42
C HIS A 114 14.98 -2.05 11.70
N TRP A 115 14.06 -2.52 10.86
CA TRP A 115 13.08 -1.68 10.16
C TRP A 115 11.78 -1.65 10.95
N VAL A 116 11.81 -0.87 12.02
CA VAL A 116 10.69 -0.70 12.96
C VAL A 116 9.66 0.24 12.34
N TRP A 117 8.39 -0.15 12.46
CA TRP A 117 7.23 0.65 12.08
C TRP A 117 6.59 1.24 13.32
N ARG A 118 5.86 2.34 13.14
CA ARG A 118 5.18 3.03 14.23
C ARG A 118 4.12 2.14 14.87
N ALA A 119 3.89 2.33 16.17
CA ALA A 119 2.85 1.62 16.90
C ALA A 119 1.44 1.92 16.34
N ASP A 120 1.23 3.13 15.79
CA ASP A 120 -0.03 3.59 15.18
C ASP A 120 -0.13 3.28 13.68
N ALA A 121 0.85 2.57 13.09
CA ALA A 121 0.96 2.39 11.64
C ALA A 121 -0.27 1.75 10.96
N LEU A 122 -1.01 0.90 11.67
CA LEU A 122 -2.06 0.03 11.12
C LEU A 122 -3.41 0.33 11.77
N PRO A 123 -4.00 1.53 11.56
CA PRO A 123 -5.29 1.86 12.14
C PRO A 123 -6.40 0.93 11.60
N LEU A 124 -7.47 0.75 12.38
CA LEU A 124 -8.64 -0.03 11.98
C LEU A 124 -9.75 0.82 11.34
N LYS A 125 -9.51 2.13 11.16
CA LYS A 125 -10.40 3.01 10.41
C LYS A 125 -10.33 2.65 8.92
N ARG A 126 -11.50 2.58 8.28
CA ARG A 126 -11.62 2.42 6.83
C ARG A 126 -11.88 3.77 6.18
N PHE A 127 -11.38 3.93 4.96
CA PHE A 127 -11.58 5.09 4.11
C PHE A 127 -12.32 4.66 2.85
N LEU A 128 -13.10 5.58 2.28
CA LEU A 128 -13.93 5.35 1.10
C LEU A 128 -13.44 6.24 -0.04
N LEU A 129 -13.17 5.64 -1.20
CA LEU A 129 -12.87 6.37 -2.43
C LEU A 129 -13.64 5.70 -3.58
N TYR A 130 -14.53 6.45 -4.23
CA TYR A 130 -15.36 5.96 -5.34
C TYR A 130 -16.05 4.60 -5.09
N GLY A 131 -16.64 4.44 -3.89
CA GLY A 131 -17.33 3.20 -3.51
C GLY A 131 -16.43 2.09 -2.98
N ILE A 132 -15.10 2.24 -3.06
CA ILE A 132 -14.13 1.26 -2.56
C ILE A 132 -13.76 1.61 -1.14
N SER A 133 -14.00 0.67 -0.22
CA SER A 133 -13.62 0.82 1.18
C SER A 133 -12.33 0.05 1.45
N SER A 134 -11.32 0.70 2.06
CA SER A 134 -10.04 0.06 2.41
C SER A 134 -9.51 0.53 3.76
N TYR A 135 -8.71 -0.29 4.43
CA TYR A 135 -7.80 0.21 5.46
C TYR A 135 -6.63 0.94 4.79
N VAL A 136 -6.08 1.93 5.48
CA VAL A 136 -4.96 2.75 5.01
C VAL A 136 -3.94 2.85 6.14
N LEU A 137 -2.64 2.89 5.83
CA LEU A 137 -1.63 3.20 6.83
C LEU A 137 -1.90 4.57 7.49
N SER A 138 -1.44 4.74 8.73
CA SER A 138 -1.56 6.05 9.37
C SER A 138 -0.80 7.13 8.58
N PRO A 139 -1.29 8.38 8.57
CA PRO A 139 -0.59 9.50 7.94
C PRO A 139 0.86 9.63 8.45
N ASN A 140 1.07 9.42 9.75
CA ASN A 140 2.40 9.44 10.37
C ASN A 140 3.33 8.36 9.79
N GLN A 141 2.85 7.13 9.61
CA GLN A 141 3.66 6.05 9.01
C GLN A 141 3.98 6.34 7.54
N LEU A 142 3.01 6.84 6.77
CA LEU A 142 3.21 7.20 5.36
C LEU A 142 4.22 8.34 5.20
N LEU A 143 4.24 9.29 6.13
CA LEU A 143 5.23 10.36 6.15
C LEU A 143 6.61 9.82 6.51
N GLU A 144 6.70 9.02 7.57
CA GLU A 144 7.96 8.43 8.04
C GLU A 144 8.63 7.57 6.96
N GLU A 145 7.87 6.77 6.21
CA GLU A 145 8.41 6.01 5.07
C GLU A 145 9.11 6.94 4.07
N LYS A 146 8.51 8.10 3.77
CA LYS A 146 9.08 9.07 2.81
C LYS A 146 10.30 9.81 3.36
N GLU A 147 10.40 9.98 4.67
CA GLU A 147 11.55 10.61 5.33
C GLU A 147 12.72 9.65 5.52
N VAL A 148 12.45 8.42 5.97
CA VAL A 148 13.46 7.37 6.16
C VAL A 148 14.11 6.99 4.82
N TYR A 149 13.36 6.98 3.72
CA TYR A 149 13.95 6.76 2.39
C TYR A 149 15.02 7.80 2.01
N LYS A 150 14.90 9.05 2.49
CA LYS A 150 15.93 10.08 2.26
C LYS A 150 17.21 9.77 3.05
N GLN A 151 17.07 9.24 4.26
CA GLN A 151 18.20 8.96 5.16
C GLN A 151 19.06 7.79 4.71
N ILE A 152 18.46 6.80 4.03
CA ILE A 152 19.18 5.63 3.49
C ILE A 152 19.72 5.84 2.07
N GLY A 153 19.74 7.07 1.56
CA GLY A 153 20.33 7.42 0.27
C GLY A 153 19.48 7.07 -0.96
N ARG A 154 18.19 6.74 -0.79
CA ARG A 154 17.28 6.61 -1.94
C ARG A 154 16.95 8.00 -2.46
N LEU A 155 17.17 8.23 -3.75
CA LEU A 155 16.89 9.52 -4.39
C LEU A 155 15.40 9.89 -4.19
N PRO A 156 15.09 11.10 -3.68
CA PRO A 156 13.73 11.58 -3.59
C PRO A 156 13.08 11.57 -4.98
N ARG A 157 11.88 11.00 -5.11
CA ARG A 157 11.13 11.06 -6.37
C ARG A 157 10.38 12.38 -6.42
N ALA A 158 10.18 12.93 -7.61
CA ALA A 158 9.44 14.19 -7.80
C ALA A 158 8.06 14.18 -7.11
N LYS A 159 7.37 13.03 -7.12
CA LYS A 159 6.05 12.83 -6.49
C LYS A 159 6.06 12.78 -4.95
N ASP A 160 7.22 12.58 -4.32
CA ASP A 160 7.31 12.46 -2.86
C ASP A 160 7.12 13.81 -2.16
N ALA A 161 7.59 14.92 -2.75
CA ALA A 161 7.44 16.26 -2.17
C ALA A 161 5.98 16.74 -2.08
N GLU A 162 5.17 16.41 -3.08
CA GLU A 162 3.73 16.67 -3.06
C GLU A 162 3.02 15.77 -2.05
N SER A 163 3.35 14.48 -2.02
CA SER A 163 2.75 13.54 -1.06
C SER A 163 3.03 13.94 0.39
N ILE A 164 4.25 14.42 0.70
CA ILE A 164 4.63 14.91 2.04
C ILE A 164 3.75 16.12 2.42
N ARG A 165 3.60 17.11 1.53
CA ARG A 165 2.77 18.28 1.79
C ARG A 165 1.32 17.92 2.07
N LEU A 166 0.76 16.99 1.28
CA LEU A 166 -0.60 16.50 1.49
C LEU A 166 -0.75 15.77 2.83
N LEU A 167 0.19 14.90 3.18
CA LEU A 167 0.19 14.19 4.46
C LEU A 167 0.27 15.16 5.64
N GLN A 168 1.13 16.17 5.57
CA GLN A 168 1.21 17.23 6.60
C GLN A 168 -0.14 17.93 6.76
N SER A 169 -0.77 18.34 5.64
CA SER A 169 -2.08 19.00 5.70
C SER A 169 -3.20 18.13 6.30
N ILE A 170 -3.11 16.80 6.21
CA ILE A 170 -4.09 15.87 6.82
C ILE A 170 -3.90 15.80 8.35
N MET A 171 -2.68 15.97 8.84
CA MET A 171 -2.33 15.83 10.25
C MET A 171 -2.51 17.11 11.05
N ASP A 172 -2.58 18.26 10.38
CA ASP A 172 -2.80 19.57 11.01
C ASP A 172 -4.28 19.82 11.39
N PHE A 173 -5.18 18.85 11.16
CA PHE A 173 -6.60 18.84 11.55
C PHE A 173 -6.93 17.71 12.53
#